data_AF-A0A353FMJ9-F1
#
_entry.id   AF-A0A353FMJ9-F1
#
_cell.length_a   1.000
_cell.length_b   1.000
_cell.length_c   1.000
_cell.angle_alpha   90.00
_cell.angle_beta   90.00
_cell.angle_gamma   90.00
#
_symmetry.space_group_name_H-M   'P 1'
#
loop_
_entity.id
_entity.type
_entity.pdbx_description
1 polymer ?
#
loop_
_entity_poly.entity_id
_entity_poly.type
_entity_poly.pdbx_seq_one_letter_code
_entity_poly.pdbx_strand_id
1 'polypeptide(L)'
;DKDQVVTLSAEPGSPFQESQFRYVGPDGEDRWVVLVLREDRDELPIEWRSQLSILRPTSEGEVERSSVGQIRVNDYMKWRGFRFFQSNARPNDATYSGIGVVYDPGIPMVLTGLWLVMLGTFGVFLVRPLLTRKHRGVQ
;
A
#
# COMPACT_ATOMS: atom_id res chain seq x y z
N ASP A 1 42.21 -12.57 15.30
CA ASP A 1 41.09 -13.09 14.51
C ASP A 1 40.20 -13.95 15.39
N LYS A 2 39.21 -13.32 16.02
CA LYS A 2 38.25 -13.96 16.93
C LYS A 2 36.89 -13.35 16.61
N ASP A 3 36.12 -13.99 15.75
CA ASP A 3 34.71 -13.66 15.55
C ASP A 3 33.95 -14.02 16.83
N GLN A 4 33.77 -13.06 17.72
CA GLN A 4 32.82 -13.18 18.82
C GLN A 4 31.41 -12.97 18.26
N VAL A 5 30.69 -14.05 18.06
CA VAL A 5 29.24 -14.00 17.82
C VAL A 5 28.58 -13.66 19.15
N VAL A 6 28.16 -12.40 19.29
CA VAL A 6 27.42 -11.92 20.47
C VAL A 6 25.92 -12.08 20.19
N THR A 7 25.28 -13.03 20.88
CA THR A 7 23.84 -13.26 20.79
C THR A 7 23.13 -12.39 21.81
N LEU A 8 22.28 -11.47 21.35
CA LEU A 8 21.42 -10.64 22.20
C LEU A 8 20.04 -11.30 22.30
N SER A 9 19.57 -11.58 23.50
CA SER A 9 18.23 -12.10 23.77
C SER A 9 17.51 -11.18 24.75
N ALA A 10 16.23 -10.93 24.51
CA ALA A 10 15.42 -10.04 25.33
C ALA A 10 14.22 -10.81 25.89
N GLU A 11 14.11 -10.90 27.22
CA GLU A 11 13.00 -11.61 27.87
C GLU A 11 11.70 -10.79 27.84
N PRO A 12 10.52 -11.43 27.75
CA PRO A 12 9.24 -10.72 27.67
C PRO A 12 8.86 -10.11 29.03
N GLY A 13 8.60 -8.80 29.08
CA GLY A 13 7.92 -8.15 30.22
C GLY A 13 8.54 -6.88 30.82
N SER A 14 9.73 -6.44 30.38
CA SER A 14 10.29 -5.14 30.81
C SER A 14 9.89 -4.01 29.85
N PRO A 15 9.41 -2.85 30.32
CA PRO A 15 9.11 -1.69 29.47
C PRO A 15 10.35 -1.02 28.86
N PHE A 16 11.56 -1.42 29.28
CA PHE A 16 12.83 -1.05 28.65
C PHE A 16 13.66 -2.33 28.48
N GLN A 17 13.72 -2.84 27.24
CA GLN A 17 14.68 -3.88 26.84
C GLN A 17 15.96 -3.19 26.38
N GLU A 18 16.88 -2.93 27.30
CA GLU A 18 18.21 -2.40 26.99
C GLU A 18 19.24 -3.52 27.13
N SER A 19 19.64 -4.13 26.01
CA SER A 19 20.88 -4.90 25.98
C SER A 19 22.01 -3.96 25.57
N GLN A 20 22.85 -3.57 26.52
CA GLN A 20 24.01 -2.71 26.31
C GLN A 20 25.28 -3.55 26.37
N PHE A 21 26.18 -3.39 25.40
CA PHE A 21 27.54 -3.91 25.54
C PHE A 21 28.57 -2.93 25.00
N ARG A 22 29.77 -3.01 25.56
CA ARG A 22 30.92 -2.17 25.21
C ARG A 22 31.86 -2.97 24.30
N TYR A 23 32.37 -2.34 23.26
CA TYR A 23 33.39 -2.93 22.39
C TYR A 23 34.43 -1.89 22.01
N VAL A 24 35.64 -2.36 21.72
CA VAL A 24 36.74 -1.52 21.24
C VAL A 24 36.70 -1.50 19.71
N GLY A 25 36.63 -0.31 19.13
CA GLY A 25 36.60 -0.13 17.69
C GLY A 25 37.93 -0.50 17.01
N PRO A 26 37.97 -0.62 15.68
CA PRO A 26 39.21 -0.91 14.93
C PRO A 26 40.30 0.16 15.11
N ASP A 27 39.89 1.35 15.54
CA ASP A 27 40.69 2.52 15.91
C ASP A 27 41.21 2.47 17.36
N GLY A 28 40.87 1.45 18.14
CA GLY A 28 41.26 1.31 19.54
C GLY A 28 40.38 2.11 20.52
N GLU A 29 39.39 2.84 20.02
CA GLU A 29 38.49 3.67 20.81
C GLU A 29 37.35 2.84 21.42
N ASP A 30 37.04 3.11 22.69
CA ASP A 30 35.96 2.43 23.41
C ASP A 30 34.59 2.97 23.00
N ARG A 31 33.68 2.06 22.60
CA ARG A 31 32.33 2.41 22.15
C ARG A 31 31.28 1.60 22.88
N TRP A 32 30.12 2.22 23.06
CA TRP A 32 28.93 1.60 23.64
C TRP A 32 27.91 1.36 22.54
N VAL A 33 27.34 0.16 22.48
CA VAL A 33 26.20 -0.16 21.62
C VAL A 33 25.03 -0.54 22.51
N VAL A 34 23.93 0.17 22.32
CA VAL A 34 22.65 -0.08 23.00
C VAL A 34 21.67 -0.54 21.93
N LEU A 35 21.18 -1.77 22.04
CA LEU A 35 20.01 -2.21 21.27
C LEU A 35 18.78 -1.92 22.12
N VAL A 36 17.93 -1.01 21.64
CA VAL A 36 16.64 -0.67 22.26
C VAL A 36 15.54 -1.18 21.34
N LEU A 37 14.85 -2.24 21.76
CA LEU A 37 13.62 -2.68 21.11
C LEU A 37 12.47 -1.95 21.80
N ARG A 38 11.86 -1.01 21.09
CA ARG A 38 10.66 -0.31 21.56
C ARG A 38 9.47 -0.84 20.77
N GLU A 39 8.49 -1.37 21.48
CA GLU A 39 7.15 -1.58 20.93
C GLU A 39 6.49 -0.19 20.82
N ASP A 40 6.17 0.23 19.60
CA ASP A 40 5.55 1.53 19.32
C ASP A 40 4.08 1.49 19.78
N ARG A 41 3.82 2.12 20.94
CA ARG A 41 2.48 2.19 21.57
C ARG A 41 1.80 3.55 21.36
N ASP A 42 2.23 4.33 20.37
CA ASP A 42 1.49 5.51 19.90
C ASP A 42 0.31 5.04 19.00
N GLU A 43 -0.53 4.13 19.52
CA GLU A 43 -1.62 3.43 18.83
C GLU A 43 -2.70 4.38 18.30
N LEU A 44 -2.38 4.96 17.15
CA LEU A 44 -3.31 5.45 16.17
C LEU A 44 -3.46 4.38 15.09
N PRO A 45 -4.60 4.33 14.38
CA PRO A 45 -4.87 3.21 13.47
C PRO A 45 -3.73 3.04 12.46
N ILE A 46 -3.28 1.78 12.31
CA ILE A 46 -2.25 1.34 11.33
C ILE A 46 -2.59 1.82 9.91
N GLU A 47 -3.87 2.12 9.64
CA GLU A 47 -4.36 2.61 8.37
C GLU A 47 -5.54 3.58 8.57
N TRP A 48 -5.41 4.82 8.11
CA TRP A 48 -6.50 5.79 8.07
C TRP A 48 -7.48 5.45 6.94
N ARG A 49 -8.76 5.36 7.28
CA ARG A 49 -9.85 5.10 6.32
C ARG A 49 -10.93 6.14 6.46
N SER A 50 -11.38 6.71 5.34
CA SER A 50 -12.50 7.65 5.31
C SER A 50 -13.66 7.06 4.52
N GLN A 51 -14.87 7.13 5.07
CA GLN A 51 -16.09 6.77 4.35
C GLN A 51 -16.65 7.98 3.61
N LEU A 52 -16.93 7.80 2.32
CA LEU A 52 -17.54 8.81 1.47
C LEU A 52 -18.91 8.34 1.01
N SER A 53 -19.86 9.26 0.96
CA SER A 53 -21.17 9.01 0.35
C SER A 53 -21.53 10.15 -0.59
N ILE A 54 -22.05 9.79 -1.78
CA ILE A 54 -22.55 10.73 -2.77
C ILE A 54 -24.06 10.83 -2.59
N LEU A 55 -24.53 12.00 -2.18
CA LEU A 55 -25.94 12.27 -2.00
C LEU A 55 -26.57 12.77 -3.30
N ARG A 56 -27.79 12.34 -3.59
CA ARG A 56 -28.62 12.87 -4.68
C ARG A 56 -29.90 13.44 -4.09
N PRO A 57 -30.32 14.64 -4.52
CA PRO A 57 -31.62 15.16 -4.15
C PRO A 57 -32.72 14.37 -4.85
N THR A 58 -33.73 13.96 -4.10
CA THR A 58 -34.94 13.32 -4.57
C THR A 58 -35.97 14.39 -4.94
N SER A 59 -36.96 14.05 -5.78
CA SER A 59 -38.02 14.97 -6.22
C SER A 59 -38.87 15.55 -5.08
N GLU A 60 -38.86 14.89 -3.92
CA GLU A 60 -39.60 15.28 -2.70
C GLU A 60 -38.77 16.14 -1.73
N GLY A 61 -37.54 16.51 -2.10
CA GLY A 61 -36.64 17.31 -1.26
C GLY A 61 -35.82 16.49 -0.25
N GLU A 62 -36.03 15.18 -0.18
CA GLU A 62 -35.16 14.26 0.57
C GLU A 62 -33.80 14.06 -0.15
N VAL A 63 -32.79 13.61 0.59
CA VAL A 63 -31.47 13.28 0.04
C VAL A 63 -31.20 11.79 0.18
N GLU A 64 -31.02 11.11 -0.95
CA GLU A 64 -30.72 9.69 -1.00
C GLU A 64 -29.22 9.45 -1.20
N ARG A 65 -28.66 8.44 -0.52
CA ARG A 65 -27.27 8.00 -0.73
C ARG A 65 -27.18 7.20 -2.03
N SER A 66 -26.71 7.85 -3.09
CA SER A 66 -26.57 7.24 -4.41
C SER A 66 -25.33 6.35 -4.58
N SER A 67 -24.28 6.58 -3.78
CA SER A 67 -23.05 5.78 -3.82
C SER A 67 -22.35 5.90 -2.48
N VAL A 68 -21.82 4.81 -1.96
CA VAL A 68 -21.00 4.78 -0.74
C VAL A 68 -19.68 4.10 -1.07
N GLY A 69 -18.57 4.61 -0.54
CA GLY A 69 -17.25 4.05 -0.73
C GLY A 69 -16.31 4.36 0.42
N GLN A 70 -15.17 3.71 0.41
CA GLN A 70 -14.08 3.98 1.34
C GLN A 70 -12.86 4.46 0.56
N ILE A 71 -12.17 5.44 1.12
CA ILE A 71 -10.86 5.90 0.65
C ILE A 71 -9.83 5.67 1.75
N ARG A 72 -8.60 5.40 1.33
CA ARG A 72 -7.43 5.23 2.18
C ARG A 72 -6.21 5.71 1.40
N VAL A 73 -5.04 5.71 2.03
CA VAL A 73 -3.79 5.94 1.31
C VAL A 73 -3.67 4.90 0.18
N ASN A 74 -3.44 5.38 -1.04
CA ASN A 74 -3.33 4.60 -2.29
C ASN A 74 -4.61 3.94 -2.84
N ASP A 75 -5.70 3.82 -2.09
CA ASP A 75 -7.00 3.40 -2.66
C ASP A 75 -8.01 4.54 -2.70
N TYR A 76 -8.57 4.73 -3.88
CA TYR A 76 -9.45 5.85 -4.21
C TYR A 76 -10.86 5.36 -4.59
N MET A 77 -11.87 6.15 -4.23
CA MET A 77 -13.24 5.93 -4.65
C MET A 77 -13.44 6.53 -6.04
N LYS A 78 -14.07 5.78 -6.94
CA LYS A 78 -14.42 6.24 -8.30
C LYS A 78 -15.91 6.55 -8.39
N TRP A 79 -16.28 7.65 -9.03
CA TRP A 79 -17.68 7.94 -9.34
C TRP A 79 -17.79 8.85 -10.59
N ARG A 80 -18.43 8.38 -11.66
CA ARG A 80 -18.69 9.14 -12.90
C ARG A 80 -17.49 9.91 -13.48
N GLY A 81 -16.31 9.30 -13.46
CA GLY A 81 -15.05 9.90 -13.93
C GLY A 81 -14.31 10.72 -12.87
N PHE A 82 -14.89 10.92 -11.70
CA PHE A 82 -14.20 11.48 -10.53
C PHE A 82 -13.48 10.38 -9.75
N ARG A 83 -12.32 10.75 -9.20
CA ARG A 83 -11.53 9.95 -8.27
C ARG A 83 -11.37 10.76 -6.99
N PHE A 84 -11.77 10.17 -5.87
CA PHE A 84 -11.64 10.72 -4.53
C PHE A 84 -10.55 9.95 -3.81
N PHE A 85 -9.54 10.66 -3.32
CA PHE A 85 -8.40 10.08 -2.62
C PHE A 85 -8.18 10.80 -1.30
N GLN A 86 -7.57 10.10 -0.36
CA GLN A 86 -7.14 10.71 0.89
C GLN A 86 -5.82 11.44 0.65
N SER A 87 -5.86 12.77 0.64
CA SER A 87 -4.68 13.61 0.44
C SER A 87 -3.94 13.88 1.74
N ASN A 88 -4.64 13.84 2.87
CA ASN A 88 -4.07 14.08 4.19
C ASN A 88 -4.89 13.38 5.28
N ALA A 89 -4.23 12.96 6.36
CA ALA A 89 -4.86 12.49 7.59
C ALA A 89 -4.02 13.02 8.76
N ARG A 90 -4.66 13.41 9.86
CA ARG A 90 -3.92 13.80 11.07
C ARG A 90 -3.78 12.57 11.95
N PRO A 91 -2.56 12.16 12.32
CA PRO A 91 -2.38 11.03 13.22
C PRO A 91 -3.17 11.24 14.52
N ASN A 92 -3.05 12.39 15.15
CA ASN A 92 -3.64 12.61 16.47
C ASN A 92 -5.13 12.99 16.46
N ASP A 93 -5.79 12.98 15.29
CA ASP A 93 -7.18 13.43 15.14
C ASP A 93 -7.93 12.63 14.07
N ALA A 94 -8.70 11.64 14.55
CA ALA A 94 -9.48 10.75 13.69
C ALA A 94 -10.71 11.39 13.05
N THR A 95 -11.05 12.62 13.43
CA THR A 95 -12.19 13.35 12.85
C THR A 95 -11.80 14.14 11.60
N TYR A 96 -10.50 14.28 11.34
CA TYR A 96 -9.99 15.01 10.20
C TYR A 96 -9.57 14.08 9.04
N SER A 97 -10.07 14.39 7.84
CA SER A 97 -9.59 13.79 6.60
C SER A 97 -9.49 14.84 5.50
N GLY A 98 -8.31 14.95 4.89
CA GLY A 98 -8.10 15.70 3.67
C GLY A 98 -8.51 14.87 2.46
N ILE A 99 -9.49 15.35 1.70
CA ILE A 99 -10.01 14.66 0.53
C ILE A 99 -9.60 15.42 -0.73
N GLY A 100 -8.84 14.77 -1.59
CA GLY A 100 -8.56 15.26 -2.93
C GLY A 100 -9.56 14.71 -3.94
N VAL A 101 -9.93 15.54 -4.92
CA VAL A 101 -10.87 15.19 -5.99
C VAL A 101 -10.24 15.51 -7.33
N VAL A 102 -10.19 14.51 -8.20
CA VAL A 102 -9.67 14.67 -9.58
C VAL A 102 -10.69 14.10 -10.56
N TYR A 103 -10.98 14.86 -11.62
CA TYR A 103 -11.76 14.37 -12.75
C TYR A 103 -10.82 13.83 -13.83
N ASP A 104 -10.94 12.53 -14.13
CA ASP A 104 -10.13 11.85 -15.12
C ASP A 104 -10.92 10.72 -15.80
N PRO A 105 -11.68 11.04 -16.86
CA PRO A 105 -12.44 10.06 -17.63
C PRO A 105 -11.55 9.26 -18.61
N GLY A 106 -10.26 9.60 -18.74
CA GLY A 106 -9.37 8.99 -19.72
C GLY A 106 -8.79 7.64 -19.28
N ILE A 107 -8.67 7.40 -17.97
CA ILE A 107 -8.09 6.15 -17.44
C ILE A 107 -8.75 4.88 -17.99
N PRO A 108 -10.09 4.75 -18.05
CA PRO A 108 -10.70 3.56 -18.64
C PRO A 108 -10.22 3.30 -20.07
N MET A 109 -10.13 4.34 -20.90
CA MET A 109 -9.67 4.24 -22.29
C MET A 109 -8.21 3.77 -22.38
N VAL A 110 -7.33 4.35 -21.57
CA VAL A 110 -5.90 3.98 -21.52
C VAL A 110 -5.74 2.53 -21.07
N LEU A 111 -6.46 2.11 -20.02
CA LEU A 111 -6.44 0.73 -19.53
C LEU A 111 -6.97 -0.25 -20.58
N THR A 112 -8.03 0.10 -21.31
CA THR A 112 -8.52 -0.72 -22.42
C THR A 112 -7.46 -0.88 -23.52
N GLY A 113 -6.77 0.19 -23.89
CA GLY A 113 -5.66 0.13 -24.84
C GLY A 113 -4.53 -0.79 -24.36
N LEU A 114 -4.15 -0.69 -23.08
CA LEU A 114 -3.15 -1.56 -22.47
C LEU A 114 -3.57 -3.03 -22.54
N TRP A 115 -4.82 -3.35 -22.18
CA TRP A 115 -5.35 -4.71 -22.26
C TRP A 115 -5.34 -5.27 -23.68
N LEU A 116 -5.70 -4.45 -24.68
CA LEU A 116 -5.64 -4.86 -26.09
C LEU A 116 -4.21 -5.18 -26.54
N VAL A 117 -3.23 -4.37 -26.14
CA VAL A 117 -1.81 -4.63 -26.44
C VAL A 117 -1.34 -5.92 -25.77
N MET A 118 -1.69 -6.14 -24.49
CA MET A 118 -1.37 -7.36 -23.76
C MET A 118 -1.97 -8.59 -24.44
N LEU A 119 -3.24 -8.54 -24.82
CA LEU A 119 -3.92 -9.64 -25.51
C LEU A 119 -3.35 -9.89 -26.91
N GLY A 120 -3.02 -8.84 -27.66
CA GLY A 120 -2.37 -8.96 -28.97
C GLY A 120 -1.01 -9.65 -28.86
N THR A 121 -0.21 -9.23 -27.86
CA THR A 121 1.10 -9.82 -27.56
C THR A 121 0.95 -11.29 -27.16
N PHE A 122 0.03 -11.58 -26.23
CA PHE A 122 -0.29 -12.95 -25.81
C PHE A 122 -0.73 -13.83 -27.00
N GLY A 123 -1.56 -13.29 -27.90
CA GLY A 123 -2.00 -13.98 -29.10
C GLY A 123 -0.86 -14.32 -30.05
N VAL A 124 0.04 -13.37 -30.32
CA VAL A 124 1.17 -13.56 -31.24
C VAL A 124 2.22 -14.51 -30.68
N PHE A 125 2.57 -14.39 -29.40
CA PHE A 125 3.69 -15.12 -28.81
C PHE A 125 3.30 -16.44 -28.17
N LEU A 126 2.06 -16.59 -27.69
CA LEU A 126 1.62 -17.81 -27.00
C LEU A 126 0.65 -18.61 -27.85
N VAL A 127 -0.41 -17.96 -28.35
CA VAL A 127 -1.49 -18.66 -29.06
C VAL A 127 -1.04 -19.11 -30.45
N ARG A 128 -0.43 -18.22 -31.24
CA ARG A 128 0.00 -18.52 -32.62
C ARG A 128 0.99 -19.70 -32.70
N PRO A 129 2.06 -19.79 -31.88
CA PRO A 129 2.99 -20.91 -31.93
C PRO A 129 2.37 -22.25 -31.50
N LEU A 130 1.42 -22.23 -30.56
CA LEU A 130 0.70 -23.43 -30.14
C LEU A 130 -0.22 -23.96 -31.24
N LEU A 131 -0.90 -23.07 -31.97
CA LEU A 131 -1.77 -23.42 -33.08
C LEU A 131 -0.98 -23.91 -34.31
N THR A 132 0.14 -23.28 -34.64
CA THR A 132 0.96 -23.68 -35.80
C THR A 132 1.87 -24.88 -35.54
N ARG A 133 2.19 -25.21 -34.28
CA ARG A 133 2.91 -26.45 -33.91
C ARG A 133 2.17 -27.74 -34.32
N LYS A 134 0.85 -27.70 -34.53
CA LYS A 134 0.05 -28.88 -34.92
C LYS A 134 0.25 -29.34 -36.38
N HIS A 135 0.95 -28.56 -37.22
CA HIS A 135 1.17 -28.87 -38.64
C HIS A 135 2.56 -29.42 -39.01
N ARG A 136 3.44 -29.72 -38.04
CA ARG A 136 4.78 -30.30 -38.28
C ARG A 136 4.95 -31.69 -37.66
N GLY A 137 3.91 -32.52 -37.72
CA GLY A 137 3.90 -33.88 -37.18
C GLY A 137 3.45 -34.96 -38.18
N VAL A 138 3.42 -34.68 -39.48
CA VAL A 138 3.24 -35.69 -40.54
C VAL A 138 4.07 -35.27 -41.75
N GLN A 139 5.31 -35.74 -41.81
CA GLN A 139 6.06 -36.05 -43.04
C GLN A 139 7.21 -36.96 -42.65
#